data_AF-A0A8W7PSC0-F1
#
_entry.id   AF-A0A8W7PSC0-F1
#
_cell.length_a   1.000
_cell.length_b   1.000
_cell.length_c   1.000
_cell.angle_alpha   90.00
_cell.angle_beta   90.00
_cell.angle_gamma   90.00
#
_symmetry.space_group_name_H-M   'P 1'
#
loop_
_entity.id
_entity.type
_entity.pdbx_description
1 polymer ?
#
loop_
_entity_poly.entity_id
_entity_poly.type
_entity_poly.pdbx_seq_one_letter_code
_entity_poly.pdbx_strand_id
1 'polypeptide(L)'
;MPRGNIPNGDVTSGEELVPYLQPFPAKGTGYQRHIFVLYKQTSRLDFSQYRITDAFDLPARTFRTLDFYRQHQDSITPAGLAFFQSDWDTSLPDFYREKLKLQHPVFEYDFPAPYIREQEWFPLRKPFNLYMDKYRDPAQIRKEYLARKLAKTHPFDGPEPPLRYPNAHAINDVPSWLRTEMKKDRLGWGRINDI
;
A
#
# COMPACT_ATOMS: atom_id res chain seq x y z
N MET A 1 -16.74 -7.77 -17.91
CA MET A 1 -17.86 -8.62 -18.38
C MET A 1 -17.27 -9.73 -19.23
N PRO A 2 -17.10 -10.95 -18.71
CA PRO A 2 -16.40 -12.01 -19.45
C PRO A 2 -17.31 -12.71 -20.47
N ARG A 3 -18.62 -12.78 -20.23
CA ARG A 3 -19.58 -13.53 -21.05
C ARG A 3 -20.87 -12.73 -21.31
N GLY A 4 -21.50 -12.98 -22.46
CA GLY A 4 -22.80 -12.44 -22.86
C GLY A 4 -23.74 -13.52 -23.39
N ASN A 5 -25.03 -13.19 -23.59
CA ASN A 5 -26.02 -14.09 -24.19
C ASN A 5 -26.13 -15.46 -23.49
N ILE A 6 -26.08 -15.47 -22.16
CA ILE A 6 -26.09 -16.69 -21.33
C ILE A 6 -27.51 -17.28 -21.30
N PRO A 7 -27.74 -18.50 -21.82
CA PRO A 7 -29.07 -19.09 -21.84
C PRO A 7 -29.43 -19.69 -20.48
N ASN A 8 -30.53 -19.23 -19.86
CA ASN A 8 -31.13 -19.81 -18.65
C ASN A 8 -30.15 -20.06 -17.48
N GLY A 9 -29.09 -19.26 -17.37
CA GLY A 9 -28.08 -19.40 -16.32
C GLY A 9 -26.96 -20.40 -16.62
N ASP A 10 -26.96 -21.05 -17.79
CA ASP A 10 -25.84 -21.89 -18.22
C ASP A 10 -24.67 -21.04 -18.74
N VAL A 11 -23.75 -20.73 -17.83
CA VAL A 11 -22.55 -19.92 -18.09
C VAL A 11 -21.65 -20.54 -19.17
N THR A 12 -21.64 -21.87 -19.31
CA THR A 12 -20.76 -22.56 -20.27
C THR A 12 -21.22 -22.35 -21.72
N SER A 13 -22.54 -22.33 -21.95
CA SER A 13 -23.15 -22.06 -23.25
C SER A 13 -23.18 -20.59 -23.65
N GLY A 14 -22.83 -19.67 -22.74
CA GLY A 14 -22.74 -18.24 -23.02
C GLY A 14 -21.56 -17.87 -23.94
N GLU A 15 -21.73 -16.81 -24.71
CA GLU A 15 -20.68 -16.28 -25.58
C GLU A 15 -19.55 -15.67 -24.74
N GLU A 16 -18.33 -16.16 -24.90
CA GLU A 16 -17.14 -15.59 -24.27
C GLU A 16 -16.68 -14.34 -25.03
N LEU A 17 -16.86 -13.18 -24.40
CA LEU A 17 -16.46 -11.88 -24.94
C LEU A 17 -15.01 -11.57 -24.58
N VAL A 18 -14.64 -11.84 -23.33
CA VAL A 18 -13.32 -11.52 -22.79
C VAL A 18 -12.85 -12.70 -21.94
N PRO A 19 -11.71 -13.33 -22.27
CA PRO A 19 -11.14 -14.40 -21.47
C PRO A 19 -10.94 -13.97 -20.02
N TYR A 20 -11.16 -14.92 -19.11
CA TYR A 20 -10.86 -14.67 -17.70
C TYR A 20 -9.39 -14.31 -17.51
N LEU A 21 -9.16 -13.29 -16.68
CA LEU A 21 -7.83 -12.88 -16.22
C LEU A 21 -7.90 -12.76 -14.71
N GLN A 22 -7.01 -13.47 -14.01
CA GLN A 22 -6.94 -13.39 -12.56
C GLN A 22 -6.66 -11.94 -12.11
N PRO A 23 -7.10 -11.53 -10.91
CA PRO A 23 -6.63 -10.29 -10.30
C PRO A 23 -5.11 -10.27 -10.16
N PHE A 24 -4.50 -9.11 -10.39
CA PHE A 24 -3.07 -8.86 -10.20
C PHE A 24 -2.85 -7.49 -9.53
N PRO A 25 -3.30 -7.30 -8.28
CA PRO A 25 -3.06 -6.05 -7.56
C PRO A 25 -1.57 -5.76 -7.41
N ALA A 26 -1.16 -4.54 -7.78
CA ALA A 26 0.23 -4.11 -7.63
C ALA A 26 0.59 -3.95 -6.15
N LYS A 27 1.84 -4.28 -5.79
CA LYS A 27 2.30 -4.23 -4.40
C LYS A 27 2.21 -2.80 -3.88
N GLY A 28 1.64 -2.63 -2.69
CA GLY A 28 1.49 -1.33 -2.04
C GLY A 28 0.38 -0.43 -2.57
N THR A 29 -0.49 -0.94 -3.47
CA THR A 29 -1.74 -0.23 -3.85
C THR A 29 -2.90 -0.47 -2.89
N GLY A 30 -2.76 -1.46 -2.00
CA GLY A 30 -3.80 -1.88 -1.05
C GLY A 30 -4.90 -2.70 -1.70
N TYR A 31 -6.04 -2.82 -1.00
CA TYR A 31 -7.15 -3.68 -1.43
C TYR A 31 -7.85 -3.17 -2.70
N GLN A 32 -7.86 -4.01 -3.72
CA GLN A 32 -8.64 -3.80 -4.94
C GLN A 32 -9.99 -4.51 -4.84
N ARG A 33 -11.06 -3.84 -5.31
CA ARG A 33 -12.42 -4.40 -5.31
C ARG A 33 -12.75 -4.94 -6.69
N HIS A 34 -13.12 -6.21 -6.75
CA HIS A 34 -13.59 -6.87 -7.97
C HIS A 34 -15.09 -7.11 -7.85
N ILE A 35 -15.84 -6.60 -8.83
CA ILE A 35 -17.30 -6.56 -8.79
C ILE A 35 -17.83 -7.37 -9.97
N PHE A 36 -18.64 -8.37 -9.67
CA PHE A 36 -19.44 -9.12 -10.62
C PHE A 36 -20.83 -8.51 -10.69
N VAL A 37 -21.21 -8.05 -11.89
CA VAL A 37 -22.55 -7.54 -12.17
C VAL A 37 -23.24 -8.49 -13.13
N LEU A 38 -24.41 -8.98 -12.75
CA LEU A 38 -25.27 -9.81 -13.58
C LEU A 38 -26.35 -8.93 -14.20
N TYR A 39 -26.37 -8.88 -15.54
CA TYR A 39 -27.42 -8.20 -16.30
C TYR A 39 -28.39 -9.22 -16.88
N LYS A 40 -29.69 -8.99 -16.70
CA LYS A 40 -30.75 -9.72 -17.38
C LYS A 40 -31.01 -9.07 -18.73
N GLN A 41 -30.91 -9.84 -19.80
CA GLN A 41 -31.18 -9.39 -21.16
C GLN A 41 -32.64 -9.66 -21.53
N THR A 42 -33.27 -8.76 -22.27
CA THR A 42 -34.63 -8.95 -22.83
C THR A 42 -34.60 -9.68 -24.17
N SER A 43 -33.52 -9.52 -24.93
CA SER A 43 -33.29 -10.15 -26.24
C SER A 43 -31.81 -10.49 -26.42
N ARG A 44 -31.49 -11.26 -27.47
CA ARG A 44 -30.10 -11.53 -27.86
C ARG A 44 -29.46 -10.24 -28.38
N LEU A 45 -28.30 -9.90 -27.84
CA LEU A 45 -27.56 -8.68 -28.20
C LEU A 45 -26.27 -9.03 -28.94
N ASP A 46 -25.85 -8.12 -29.82
CA ASP A 46 -24.53 -8.19 -30.43
C ASP A 46 -23.51 -7.45 -29.54
N PHE A 47 -22.50 -8.18 -29.08
CA PHE A 47 -21.40 -7.67 -28.27
C PHE A 47 -20.06 -7.73 -28.99
N SER A 48 -20.06 -7.87 -30.31
CA SER A 48 -18.85 -7.96 -31.16
C SER A 48 -17.81 -6.88 -30.85
N GLN A 49 -18.23 -5.64 -30.56
CA GLN A 49 -17.35 -4.52 -30.22
C GLN A 49 -16.54 -4.70 -28.92
N TYR A 50 -16.99 -5.56 -28.00
CA TYR A 50 -16.33 -5.79 -26.71
C TYR A 50 -15.49 -7.07 -26.70
N ARG A 51 -15.40 -7.75 -27.85
CA ARG A 51 -14.72 -9.04 -27.94
C ARG A 51 -13.21 -8.83 -27.92
N ILE A 52 -12.54 -9.49 -26.99
CA ILE A 52 -11.09 -9.51 -26.85
C ILE A 52 -10.65 -10.96 -26.98
N THR A 53 -9.74 -11.25 -27.90
CA THR A 53 -9.20 -12.61 -28.11
C THR A 53 -7.97 -12.88 -27.27
N ASP A 54 -7.08 -11.91 -27.13
CA ASP A 54 -5.87 -12.05 -26.31
C ASP A 54 -6.19 -11.79 -24.83
N ALA A 55 -5.96 -12.81 -24.01
CA ALA A 55 -6.17 -12.69 -22.58
C ALA A 55 -5.23 -11.67 -21.90
N PHE A 56 -4.07 -11.36 -22.48
CA PHE A 56 -3.05 -10.53 -21.84
C PHE A 56 -2.90 -9.11 -22.42
N ASP A 57 -3.78 -8.72 -23.36
CA ASP A 57 -3.86 -7.34 -23.86
C ASP A 57 -4.52 -6.42 -22.81
N LEU A 58 -3.70 -5.77 -21.99
CA LEU A 58 -4.16 -4.90 -20.90
C LEU A 58 -4.86 -3.61 -21.41
N PRO A 59 -4.33 -2.88 -22.42
CA PRO A 59 -5.04 -1.73 -22.98
C PRO A 59 -6.45 -2.06 -23.47
N ALA A 60 -6.62 -3.15 -24.23
CA ALA A 60 -7.93 -3.56 -24.75
C ALA A 60 -8.94 -3.89 -23.64
N ARG A 61 -8.47 -4.33 -22.47
CA ARG A 61 -9.31 -4.64 -21.30
C ARG A 61 -9.82 -3.41 -20.55
N THR A 62 -9.39 -2.20 -20.91
CA THR A 62 -9.87 -0.97 -20.29
C THR A 62 -11.37 -0.82 -20.54
N PHE A 63 -12.18 -0.87 -19.49
CA PHE A 63 -13.63 -0.93 -19.60
C PHE A 63 -14.32 0.05 -18.67
N ARG A 64 -15.34 0.75 -19.19
CA ARG A 64 -16.18 1.69 -18.43
C ARG A 64 -17.61 1.15 -18.39
N THR A 65 -17.98 0.53 -17.27
CA THR A 65 -19.30 -0.10 -17.08
C THR A 65 -20.47 0.87 -17.27
N LEU A 66 -20.29 2.13 -16.88
CA LEU A 66 -21.31 3.16 -17.04
C LEU A 66 -21.67 3.40 -18.52
N ASP A 67 -20.66 3.48 -19.38
CA ASP A 67 -20.84 3.75 -20.80
C ASP A 67 -21.44 2.54 -21.51
N PHE A 68 -20.98 1.33 -21.14
CA PHE A 68 -21.60 0.08 -21.57
C PHE A 68 -23.09 0.02 -21.23
N TYR A 69 -23.46 0.35 -19.99
CA TYR A 69 -24.86 0.29 -19.55
C TYR A 69 -25.71 1.32 -20.28
N ARG A 70 -25.22 2.56 -20.46
CA ARG A 70 -25.93 3.61 -21.21
C ARG A 70 -26.27 3.19 -22.64
N GLN A 71 -25.38 2.46 -23.30
CA GLN A 71 -25.59 1.98 -24.67
C GLN A 71 -26.64 0.86 -24.78
N HIS A 72 -26.87 0.10 -23.71
CA HIS A 72 -27.71 -1.10 -23.74
C HIS A 72 -28.89 -1.05 -22.76
N GLN A 73 -29.12 0.09 -22.09
CA GLN A 73 -30.07 0.23 -20.97
C GLN A 73 -31.50 -0.23 -21.31
N ASP A 74 -31.94 -0.09 -22.56
CA ASP A 74 -33.28 -0.50 -23.01
C ASP A 74 -33.40 -2.02 -23.14
N SER A 75 -32.28 -2.72 -23.29
CA SER A 75 -32.22 -4.15 -23.56
C SER A 75 -31.65 -4.98 -22.40
N ILE A 76 -31.00 -4.33 -21.42
CA ILE A 76 -30.42 -5.00 -20.25
C ILE A 76 -30.84 -4.33 -18.96
N THR A 77 -31.11 -5.13 -17.93
CA THR A 77 -31.42 -4.64 -16.58
C THR A 77 -30.50 -5.30 -15.57
N PRO A 78 -29.82 -4.55 -14.68
CA PRO A 78 -29.00 -5.15 -13.63
C PRO A 78 -29.88 -5.97 -12.69
N ALA A 79 -29.54 -7.25 -12.51
CA ALA A 79 -30.33 -8.22 -11.76
C ALA A 79 -29.60 -8.79 -10.55
N GLY A 80 -28.26 -8.77 -10.55
CA GLY A 80 -27.46 -9.31 -9.45
C GLY A 80 -26.11 -8.61 -9.30
N LEU A 81 -25.59 -8.65 -8.08
CA LEU A 81 -24.31 -8.07 -7.70
C LEU A 81 -23.60 -8.99 -6.72
N ALA A 82 -22.33 -9.26 -6.98
CA ALA A 82 -21.42 -9.89 -6.03
C ALA A 82 -20.06 -9.19 -6.11
N PHE A 83 -19.31 -9.16 -5.03
CA PHE A 83 -17.97 -8.57 -5.06
C PHE A 83 -17.05 -9.28 -4.07
N PHE A 84 -15.75 -9.16 -4.32
CA PHE A 84 -14.70 -9.55 -3.38
C PHE A 84 -13.57 -8.52 -3.40
N GLN A 85 -12.69 -8.64 -2.42
CA GLN A 85 -11.48 -7.84 -2.32
C GLN A 85 -10.26 -8.73 -2.52
N SER A 86 -9.28 -8.22 -3.24
CA SER A 86 -7.97 -8.85 -3.37
C SER A 86 -6.88 -7.85 -3.02
N ASP A 87 -5.84 -8.34 -2.36
CA ASP A 87 -4.60 -7.61 -2.14
C ASP A 87 -3.45 -8.36 -2.82
N TRP A 88 -2.29 -7.75 -2.84
CA TRP A 88 -1.05 -8.36 -3.30
C TRP A 88 -0.77 -9.67 -2.59
N ASP A 89 -0.27 -10.66 -3.35
CA ASP A 89 0.24 -11.92 -2.81
C ASP A 89 1.63 -12.24 -3.37
N THR A 90 2.27 -13.27 -2.82
CA THR A 90 3.60 -13.71 -3.22
C THR A 90 3.66 -14.39 -4.59
N SER A 91 2.53 -14.75 -5.19
CA SER A 91 2.47 -15.38 -6.52
C SER A 91 2.50 -14.37 -7.67
N LEU A 92 2.10 -13.13 -7.40
CA LEU A 92 2.01 -12.07 -8.42
C LEU A 92 3.34 -11.75 -9.11
N PRO A 93 4.51 -11.64 -8.43
CA PRO A 93 5.76 -11.35 -9.12
C PRO A 93 6.07 -12.30 -10.28
N ASP A 94 5.79 -13.59 -10.11
CA ASP A 94 5.97 -14.62 -11.15
C ASP A 94 4.92 -14.46 -12.26
N PHE A 95 3.67 -14.18 -11.91
CA PHE A 95 2.61 -13.89 -12.87
C PHE A 95 2.94 -12.68 -13.78
N TYR A 96 3.41 -11.57 -13.21
CA TYR A 96 3.83 -10.39 -13.98
C TYR A 96 4.96 -10.71 -14.96
N ARG A 97 5.97 -11.43 -14.50
CA ARG A 97 7.14 -11.80 -15.31
C ARG A 97 6.81 -12.80 -16.41
N GLU A 98 6.05 -13.84 -16.08
CA GLU A 98 5.84 -14.99 -16.96
C GLU A 98 4.67 -14.81 -17.90
N LYS A 99 3.54 -14.27 -17.41
CA LYS A 99 2.30 -14.11 -18.18
C LYS A 99 2.22 -12.74 -18.83
N LEU A 100 2.39 -11.67 -18.06
CA LEU A 100 2.28 -10.30 -18.58
C LEU A 100 3.54 -9.80 -19.30
N LYS A 101 4.69 -10.45 -19.09
CA LYS A 101 6.01 -9.99 -19.60
C LYS A 101 6.35 -8.56 -19.16
N LEU A 102 5.89 -8.18 -17.98
CA LEU A 102 6.11 -6.87 -17.37
C LEU A 102 6.94 -7.00 -16.10
N GLN A 103 7.63 -5.92 -15.72
CA GLN A 103 8.19 -5.82 -14.38
C GLN A 103 7.07 -5.62 -13.37
N HIS A 104 7.16 -6.30 -12.23
CA HIS A 104 6.20 -6.18 -11.16
C HIS A 104 6.30 -4.78 -10.51
N PRO A 105 5.26 -3.93 -10.61
CA PRO A 105 5.31 -2.60 -10.05
C PRO A 105 5.11 -2.64 -8.53
N VAL A 106 5.93 -1.86 -7.83
CA VAL A 106 5.86 -1.68 -6.38
C VAL A 106 5.61 -0.21 -6.09
N PHE A 107 4.55 0.04 -5.33
CA PHE A 107 4.15 1.37 -4.89
C PHE A 107 4.38 1.48 -3.39
N GLU A 108 4.68 2.69 -2.95
CA GLU A 108 4.73 3.06 -1.55
C GLU A 108 3.91 4.34 -1.39
N TYR A 109 3.14 4.43 -0.31
CA TYR A 109 2.40 5.65 -0.03
C TYR A 109 3.37 6.73 0.43
N ASP A 110 3.55 7.75 -0.41
CA ASP A 110 4.36 8.93 -0.08
C ASP A 110 3.55 9.87 0.82
N PHE A 111 3.81 9.81 2.13
CA PHE A 111 3.17 10.72 3.08
C PHE A 111 3.64 12.15 2.82
N PRO A 112 2.73 13.14 2.80
CA PRO A 112 3.14 14.52 2.68
C PRO A 112 4.08 14.88 3.83
N ALA A 113 5.14 15.63 3.50
CA ALA A 113 6.07 16.11 4.50
C ALA A 113 5.30 16.83 5.62
N PRO A 114 5.62 16.56 6.91
CA PRO A 114 4.94 17.20 8.01
C PRO A 114 5.12 18.72 7.90
N TYR A 115 4.07 19.48 8.14
CA TYR A 115 4.18 20.94 8.17
C TYR A 115 5.11 21.36 9.31
N ILE A 116 6.19 22.06 8.95
CA ILE A 116 7.12 22.68 9.88
C ILE A 116 6.91 24.19 9.77
N ARG A 117 6.54 24.82 10.90
CA ARG A 117 6.45 26.29 10.99
C ARG A 117 7.82 26.90 10.77
N GLU A 118 7.87 28.11 10.23
CA GLU A 118 9.13 28.86 10.11
C GLU A 118 9.88 28.95 11.44
N GLN A 119 11.20 28.97 11.36
CA GLN A 119 12.05 29.03 12.54
C GLN A 119 11.94 30.43 13.17
N GLU A 120 11.66 30.47 14.46
CA GLU A 120 11.61 31.67 15.29
C GLU A 120 13.01 31.90 15.87
N TRP A 121 13.45 33.16 15.93
CA TRP A 121 14.73 33.49 16.58
C TRP A 121 14.70 33.12 18.07
N PHE A 122 13.59 33.41 18.76
CA PHE A 122 13.40 33.13 20.17
C PHE A 122 12.20 32.19 20.38
N PRO A 123 12.40 30.86 20.28
CA PRO A 123 11.31 29.89 20.41
C PRO A 123 10.90 29.72 21.87
N LEU A 124 10.18 30.72 22.40
CA LEU A 124 9.77 30.77 23.81
C LEU A 124 8.86 29.60 24.15
N ARG A 125 9.11 28.98 25.32
CA ARG A 125 8.36 27.82 25.84
C ARG A 125 8.35 26.61 24.89
N LYS A 126 9.32 26.51 23.97
CA LYS A 126 9.51 25.32 23.14
C LYS A 126 10.62 24.44 23.73
N PRO A 127 10.45 23.11 23.75
CA PRO A 127 11.52 22.20 24.16
C PRO A 127 12.67 22.26 23.14
N PHE A 128 13.86 22.66 23.59
CA PHE A 128 15.00 22.93 22.70
C PHE A 128 15.37 21.75 21.80
N ASN A 129 15.34 20.52 22.34
CA ASN A 129 15.70 19.31 21.62
C ASN A 129 14.75 19.05 20.45
N LEU A 130 13.44 18.96 20.72
CA LEU A 130 12.43 18.71 19.69
C LEU A 130 12.25 19.89 18.73
N TYR A 131 12.48 21.12 19.21
CA TYR A 131 12.35 22.30 18.37
C TYR A 131 13.51 22.38 17.37
N MET A 132 14.74 22.37 17.86
CA MET A 132 15.91 22.56 17.01
C MET A 132 16.04 21.46 15.99
N ASP A 133 15.69 20.22 16.34
CA ASP A 133 15.87 19.10 15.43
C ASP A 133 14.66 18.76 14.54
N LYS A 134 13.71 19.70 14.45
CA LYS A 134 12.84 19.89 13.27
C LYS A 134 13.54 20.60 12.12
N TYR A 135 14.49 21.49 12.43
CA TYR A 135 15.17 22.35 11.44
C TYR A 135 16.57 21.87 11.09
N ARG A 136 17.11 20.90 11.83
CA ARG A 136 18.39 20.26 11.50
C ARG A 136 18.24 19.30 10.32
N ASP A 137 19.29 19.17 9.52
CA ASP A 137 19.35 18.18 8.45
C ASP A 137 19.20 16.76 9.03
N PRO A 138 18.21 15.97 8.57
CA PRO A 138 18.04 14.58 8.99
C PRO A 138 19.31 13.72 8.84
N ALA A 139 20.15 13.98 7.83
CA ALA A 139 21.37 13.20 7.64
C ALA A 139 22.40 13.44 8.76
N GLN A 140 22.53 14.69 9.22
CA GLN A 140 23.37 15.03 10.36
C GLN A 140 22.87 14.34 11.63
N ILE A 141 21.56 14.37 11.87
CA ILE A 141 20.95 13.70 13.04
C ILE A 141 21.27 12.21 13.01
N ARG A 142 21.04 11.52 11.87
CA ARG A 142 21.35 10.09 11.73
C ARG A 142 22.82 9.79 12.01
N LYS A 143 23.74 10.62 11.52
CA LYS A 143 25.18 10.47 11.77
C LYS A 143 25.52 10.58 13.26
N GLU A 144 24.95 11.56 13.97
CA GLU A 144 25.14 11.73 15.42
C GLU A 144 24.64 10.52 16.20
N TYR A 145 23.45 10.02 15.87
CA TYR A 145 22.86 8.84 16.51
C TYR A 145 23.66 7.56 16.23
N LEU A 146 24.11 7.36 14.98
CA LEU A 146 24.99 6.24 14.63
C LEU A 146 26.31 6.30 15.40
N ALA A 147 26.95 7.47 15.48
CA ALA A 147 28.18 7.64 16.24
C ALA A 147 27.99 7.33 17.73
N ARG A 148 26.88 7.78 18.34
CA ARG A 148 26.53 7.43 19.73
C ARG A 148 26.31 5.93 19.92
N LYS A 149 25.63 5.26 18.98
CA LYS A 149 25.40 3.81 19.01
C LYS A 149 26.71 3.04 18.92
N LEU A 150 27.58 3.42 17.99
CA LEU A 150 28.91 2.82 17.82
C LEU A 150 29.80 3.05 19.04
N ALA A 151 29.76 4.23 19.67
CA ALA A 151 30.55 4.52 20.86
C ALA A 151 30.17 3.65 22.08
N LYS A 152 28.91 3.20 22.16
CA LYS A 152 28.44 2.27 23.22
C LYS A 152 28.67 0.80 22.89
N THR A 153 28.84 0.46 21.61
CA THR A 153 28.91 -0.93 21.14
C THR A 153 30.36 -1.41 21.20
N HIS A 154 30.62 -2.53 21.86
CA HIS A 154 31.97 -3.10 21.86
C HIS A 154 32.29 -3.66 20.46
N PRO A 155 33.49 -3.40 19.88
CA PRO A 155 33.82 -3.83 18.51
C PRO A 155 33.73 -5.34 18.28
N PHE A 156 33.92 -6.16 19.32
CA PHE A 156 33.95 -7.62 19.20
C PHE A 156 32.79 -8.31 19.91
N ASP A 157 32.38 -7.79 21.08
CA ASP A 157 31.34 -8.41 21.90
C ASP A 157 29.93 -7.90 21.54
N GLY A 158 29.85 -6.91 20.66
CA GLY A 158 28.59 -6.32 20.21
C GLY A 158 27.99 -5.34 21.23
N PRO A 159 26.70 -5.01 21.06
CA PRO A 159 26.02 -4.08 21.97
C PRO A 159 25.65 -4.76 23.28
N GLU A 160 25.58 -3.99 24.36
CA GLU A 160 25.06 -4.48 25.63
C GLU A 160 23.64 -5.06 25.46
N PRO A 161 23.33 -6.20 26.12
CA PRO A 161 22.02 -6.80 26.01
C PRO A 161 20.94 -5.87 26.57
N PRO A 162 19.76 -5.78 25.92
CA PRO A 162 18.69 -4.92 26.38
C PRO A 162 18.20 -5.36 27.76
N LEU A 163 17.76 -4.39 28.57
CA LEU A 163 17.19 -4.65 29.88
C LEU A 163 15.91 -5.50 29.75
N ARG A 164 15.80 -6.57 30.55
CA ARG A 164 14.62 -7.45 30.55
C ARG A 164 13.32 -6.71 30.88
N TYR A 165 13.39 -5.72 31.77
CA TYR A 165 12.26 -4.86 32.15
C TYR A 165 12.66 -3.38 32.10
N PRO A 166 12.70 -2.76 30.91
CA PRO A 166 13.37 -1.48 30.72
C PRO A 166 12.79 -0.32 31.56
N ASN A 167 11.50 -0.38 31.87
CA ASN A 167 10.79 0.60 32.69
C ASN A 167 10.94 0.39 34.21
N ALA A 168 11.41 -0.78 34.66
CA ALA A 168 11.58 -1.08 36.09
C ALA A 168 12.87 -0.48 36.66
N HIS A 169 13.83 -0.11 35.81
CA HIS A 169 15.10 0.48 36.23
C HIS A 169 14.95 2.00 36.38
N ALA A 170 15.15 2.51 37.60
CA ALA A 170 15.11 3.95 37.86
C ALA A 170 16.18 4.70 37.05
N ILE A 171 15.88 5.94 36.67
CA ILE A 171 16.82 6.87 36.05
C ILE A 171 16.83 8.10 36.95
N ASN A 172 17.87 8.29 37.75
CA ASN A 172 17.98 9.38 38.72
C ASN A 172 18.97 10.44 38.22
N ASP A 173 18.89 11.64 38.80
CA ASP A 173 19.91 12.71 38.65
C ASP A 173 20.19 13.18 37.21
N VAL A 174 19.18 13.11 36.34
CA VAL A 174 19.26 13.64 34.97
C VAL A 174 18.12 14.62 34.68
N PRO A 175 18.35 15.60 33.79
CA PRO A 175 17.28 16.45 33.29
C PRO A 175 16.11 15.66 32.69
N SER A 176 14.90 16.21 32.79
CA SER A 176 13.66 15.55 32.33
C SER A 176 13.68 15.16 30.85
N TRP A 177 14.30 15.98 30.00
CA TRP A 177 14.43 15.70 28.56
C TRP A 177 15.35 14.51 28.30
N LEU A 178 16.49 14.41 29.00
CA LEU A 178 17.43 13.31 28.88
C LEU A 178 16.83 12.02 29.45
N ARG A 179 16.09 12.12 30.55
CA ARG A 179 15.30 11.00 31.10
C ARG A 179 14.32 10.45 30.07
N THR A 180 13.69 11.31 29.28
CA THR A 180 12.74 10.92 28.21
C THR A 180 13.47 10.24 27.06
N GLU A 181 14.63 10.75 26.65
CA GLU A 181 15.47 10.14 25.60
C GLU A 181 15.98 8.75 26.03
N MET A 182 16.49 8.62 27.25
CA MET A 182 16.94 7.32 27.80
C MET A 182 15.81 6.29 27.89
N LYS A 183 14.58 6.72 28.24
CA LYS A 183 13.41 5.83 28.23
C LYS A 183 13.05 5.37 26.81
N LYS A 184 13.13 6.27 25.83
CA LYS A 184 12.89 5.93 24.42
C LYS A 184 13.95 4.95 23.90
N ASP A 185 15.23 5.17 24.23
CA ASP A 185 16.36 4.28 23.90
C ASP A 185 16.13 2.86 24.44
N ARG A 186 15.79 2.77 25.72
CA ARG A 186 15.45 1.50 26.39
C ARG A 186 14.29 0.73 25.78
N LEU A 187 13.32 1.44 25.18
CA LEU A 187 12.15 0.84 24.54
C LEU A 187 12.34 0.63 23.03
N GLY A 188 13.46 1.07 22.46
CA GLY A 188 13.66 1.10 21.01
C GLY A 188 12.59 1.95 20.32
N TRP A 189 12.27 3.12 20.87
CA TRP A 189 11.23 4.01 20.34
C TRP A 189 11.80 5.26 19.67
N GLY A 190 11.27 5.60 18.50
CA GLY A 190 11.61 6.81 17.75
C GLY A 190 12.88 6.66 16.93
N ARG A 191 13.65 7.76 16.79
CA ARG A 191 14.78 7.91 15.85
C ARG A 191 15.97 6.97 16.07
N ILE A 192 15.91 6.15 17.11
CA ILE A 192 16.94 5.15 17.45
C ILE A 192 16.84 3.93 16.53
N ASN A 193 15.66 3.73 15.92
CA ASN A 193 15.43 2.70 14.90
C ASN A 193 15.67 3.20 13.47
N ASP A 194 15.84 4.51 13.27
CA ASP A 194 16.04 5.12 11.95
C ASP A 194 17.50 4.97 11.45
N ILE A 195 18.29 4.10 12.10
CA ILE A 195 19.73 3.86 11.89
C ILE A 195 19.96 2.43 11.40
#